data_AF-A0ABD0NT73-F1
#
_entry.id   AF-A0ABD0NT73-F1
#
_cell.length_a   1.000
_cell.length_b   1.000
_cell.length_c   1.000
_cell.angle_alpha   90.00
_cell.angle_beta   90.00
_cell.angle_gamma   90.00
#
_symmetry.space_group_name_H-M   'P 1'
#
loop_
_entity.id
_entity.type
_entity.pdbx_description
1 polymer ?
#
loop_
_entity_poly.entity_id
_entity_poly.type
_entity_poly.pdbx_seq_one_letter_code
_entity_poly.pdbx_strand_id
1 'polypeptide(L)' 'MDGLDSRGEIVVIGATNRLDSIDPALRRPGRFDREFLFNLPDKKVHKYFLTSQSISQPTDTRCPSA' A
#
# COMPACT_ATOMS: atom_id res chain seq x y z
N MET A 1 -13.34 9.54 -15.38
CA MET A 1 -14.35 8.71 -14.70
C MET A 1 -15.76 9.27 -14.82
N ASP A 2 -16.06 10.17 -15.79
CA ASP A 2 -17.45 10.52 -16.10
C ASP A 2 -18.01 9.37 -16.94
N GLY A 3 -19.06 8.73 -16.43
CA GLY A 3 -19.70 7.58 -17.07
C GLY A 3 -19.60 6.26 -16.30
N LEU A 4 -19.06 6.26 -15.07
CA LEU A 4 -19.08 5.08 -14.20
C LEU A 4 -20.41 4.91 -13.44
N ASP A 5 -21.21 5.98 -13.31
CA ASP A 5 -22.51 5.96 -12.61
C ASP A 5 -23.54 4.99 -13.23
N SER A 6 -23.37 4.62 -14.50
CA SER A 6 -24.37 3.82 -15.23
C SER A 6 -24.16 2.30 -15.10
N ARG A 7 -23.09 1.83 -14.42
CA ARG A 7 -22.73 0.40 -14.36
C ARG A 7 -22.16 0.00 -12.98
N GLY A 8 -22.98 0.08 -11.93
CA GLY A 8 -22.72 -0.54 -10.62
C GLY A 8 -21.77 0.22 -9.68
N GLU A 9 -21.59 -0.31 -8.46
CA GLU A 9 -20.63 0.22 -7.47
C GLU A 9 -19.19 -0.19 -7.85
N ILE A 10 -18.52 0.62 -8.66
CA ILE A 10 -17.12 0.40 -9.02
C ILE A 10 -16.23 1.27 -8.14
N VAL A 11 -15.34 0.62 -7.37
CA VAL A 11 -14.31 1.29 -6.56
C VAL A 11 -12.99 1.25 -7.31
N VAL A 12 -12.40 2.43 -7.57
CA VAL A 12 -11.08 2.54 -8.21
C VAL A 12 -10.03 2.90 -7.16
N ILE A 13 -8.96 2.11 -7.08
CA ILE A 13 -7.82 2.35 -6.19
C ILE A 13 -6.59 2.62 -7.06
N GLY A 14 -6.02 3.81 -6.92
CA GLY A 14 -4.75 4.19 -7.52
C GLY A 14 -3.63 4.16 -6.47
N ALA A 15 -2.45 3.67 -6.85
CA ALA A 15 -1.26 3.73 -6.02
C ALA A 15 -0.18 4.55 -6.76
N THR A 16 0.38 5.57 -6.09
CA THR A 16 1.53 6.32 -6.59
C THR A 16 2.58 6.42 -5.49
N ASN A 17 3.85 6.40 -5.89
CA ASN A 17 4.97 6.73 -5.01
C ASN A 17 5.28 8.24 -5.04
N ARG A 18 4.61 9.01 -5.90
CA ARG A 18 4.84 10.43 -6.16
C ARG A 18 3.51 11.17 -6.31
N LEU A 19 3.07 11.84 -5.25
CA LEU A 19 1.81 12.59 -5.24
C LEU A 19 1.89 13.88 -6.08
N ASP A 20 3.07 14.50 -6.15
CA ASP A 20 3.40 15.68 -6.96
C ASP A 20 3.25 15.44 -8.46
N SER A 21 3.44 14.20 -8.90
CA SER A 21 3.40 13.81 -10.31
C SER A 21 1.98 13.50 -10.81
N ILE A 22 0.96 13.50 -9.93
CA ILE A 22 -0.43 13.26 -10.32
C ILE A 22 -1.06 14.54 -10.86
N ASP A 23 -1.78 14.42 -11.97
CA ASP A 23 -2.55 15.52 -12.56
C ASP A 23 -3.58 16.08 -11.53
N PRO A 24 -3.57 17.39 -11.23
CA PRO A 24 -4.54 18.02 -10.35
C PRO A 24 -6.01 17.79 -10.75
N ALA A 25 -6.30 17.53 -12.03
CA ALA A 25 -7.64 17.22 -12.52
C ALA A 25 -8.19 15.89 -11.96
N LEU A 26 -7.30 14.95 -11.63
CA LEU A 26 -7.67 13.64 -11.05
C LEU A 26 -7.99 13.71 -9.55
N ARG A 27 -7.54 14.78 -8.87
CA ARG A 27 -7.78 15.02 -7.44
C ARG A 27 -9.07 15.80 -7.17
N ARG A 28 -9.81 16.15 -8.21
CA ARG A 28 -11.07 16.88 -8.10
C ARG A 28 -12.21 15.94 -7.70
N PRO A 29 -13.23 16.44 -6.99
CA PRO A 29 -14.43 15.68 -6.65
C PRO A 29 -15.02 14.93 -7.85
N GLY A 30 -15.35 13.64 -7.66
CA GLY A 30 -15.86 12.74 -8.70
C GLY A 30 -14.79 11.93 -9.43
N ARG A 31 -13.56 11.86 -8.89
CA ARG A 31 -12.43 11.08 -9.40
C ARG A 31 -11.71 10.39 -8.24
N PHE A 32 -10.50 10.83 -7.88
CA PHE A 32 -9.80 10.39 -6.68
C PHE A 32 -10.07 11.37 -5.55
N ASP A 33 -11.17 11.14 -4.84
CA ASP A 33 -11.64 12.05 -3.79
C ASP A 33 -10.90 11.83 -2.46
N ARG A 34 -10.33 10.64 -2.24
CA ARG A 34 -9.64 10.27 -1.01
C ARG A 34 -8.18 9.93 -1.28
N GLU A 35 -7.29 10.59 -0.55
CA GLU A 35 -5.86 10.33 -0.57
C GLU A 35 -5.45 9.63 0.72
N PHE A 36 -4.67 8.54 0.59
CA PHE A 36 -4.09 7.82 1.72
C PHE A 36 -2.58 7.92 1.65
N LEU A 37 -1.97 8.59 2.63
CA LEU A 37 -0.52 8.69 2.73
C LEU A 37 0.02 7.55 3.59
N PHE A 38 0.92 6.74 3.02
CA PHE A 38 1.60 5.69 3.75
C PHE A 38 2.98 6.18 4.21
N ASN A 39 3.15 6.28 5.53
CA ASN A 39 4.43 6.61 6.15
C ASN A 39 5.25 5.35 6.41
N LEU A 40 6.54 5.53 6.71
CA LEU A 40 7.39 4.42 7.14
C LEU A 40 6.77 3.75 8.39
N PRO A 41 6.80 2.41 8.46
CA PRO A 41 6.28 1.68 9.60
C PRO A 41 7.11 2.01 10.85
N ASP A 42 6.43 2.23 11.97
CA ASP A 42 7.09 2.39 13.27
C ASP A 42 7.83 1.11 13.68
N LYS A 43 8.80 1.22 14.60
CA LYS A 43 9.63 0.11 15.09
C LYS A 43 8.79 -1.07 15.58
N LYS A 44 7.63 -0.82 16.19
CA LYS A 44 6.69 -1.86 16.63
C LYS A 44 6.10 -2.64 15.45
N VAL A 45 5.62 -1.92 14.43
CA VAL A 45 5.06 -2.52 13.21
C VAL A 45 6.14 -3.24 12.41
N HIS A 46 7.33 -2.64 12.33
CA HIS A 46 8.49 -3.25 11.69
C HIS A 46 8.89 -4.57 12.39
N LYS A 47 8.97 -4.57 13.73
CA LYS A 47 9.24 -5.80 14.50
C LYS A 47 8.16 -6.86 14.29
N TYR A 48 6.89 -6.45 14.27
CA TYR A 48 5.78 -7.37 13.98
C TYR A 48 5.92 -8.00 12.59
N PHE A 49 6.22 -7.20 11.57
CA PHE A 49 6.43 -7.68 10.21
C PHE A 49 7.59 -8.67 10.12
N LEU A 50 8.75 -8.34 10.70
CA LEU A 50 9.90 -9.25 10.74
C LEU A 50 9.58 -10.55 11.48
N THR A 51 8.87 -10.46 12.61
CA THR A 51 8.45 -11.65 13.38
C THR A 51 7.49 -12.51 12.55
N SER A 52 6.51 -11.92 11.87
CA SER A 52 5.58 -12.66 11.01
C SER A 52 6.27 -13.35 9.83
N GLN A 53 7.25 -12.68 9.19
CA GLN A 53 8.02 -13.30 8.11
C GLN A 53 8.94 -14.41 8.60
N SER A 54 9.55 -14.26 9.78
CA SER A 54 10.39 -15.30 10.40
C SER A 54 9.65 -16.59 10.75
N ILE A 55 8.32 -16.56 10.79
CA ILE A 55 7.48 -17.76 10.98
C ILE A 55 7.26 -18.48 9.64
N SER A 56 7.25 -17.74 8.52
CA SER A 56 6.99 -18.27 7.17
C SER A 56 8.23 -18.82 6.47
N GLN A 57 9.41 -18.27 6.76
CA GLN A 57 10.68 -18.83 6.36
C GLN A 57 11.29 -19.49 7.59
N PRO A 58 11.79 -20.74 7.52
CA PRO A 58 12.63 -21.24 8.58
C PRO A 58 13.83 -20.29 8.66
N THR A 59 13.85 -19.43 9.67
CA THR A 59 15.07 -18.67 10.00
C THR A 59 16.13 -19.71 10.21
N ASP A 60 17.14 -19.71 9.35
CA ASP A 60 18.19 -20.70 9.40
C ASP A 60 19.00 -20.50 10.68
N THR A 61 18.53 -21.10 11.77
CA THR A 61 19.27 -21.26 13.02
C THR A 61 20.16 -22.49 12.95
N ARG A 62 20.48 -22.98 11.74
CA ARG A 62 21.41 -24.08 11.50
C ARG A 62 22.46 -23.64 10.47
N CYS A 63 23.40 -22.83 10.94
CA CYS A 63 24.81 -23.10 10.64
C CYS A 63 25.38 -24.03 11.73
N PRO A 64 25.24 -25.37 11.63
CA PRO A 64 26.17 -26.25 12.32
C PRO A 64 27.48 -26.24 11.51
N SER A 65 28.58 -25.90 12.19
CA SER A 65 29.98 -26.07 11.80
C SER A 65 30.48 -25.36 10.52
N ALA A 66 31.37 -24.40 10.74
CA ALA A 66 32.74 -24.47 10.22
C ALA A 66 33.70 -23.95 11.30
#